data_AF-A0A972TXY6-F1
#
_entry.id   AF-A0A972TXY6-F1
#
_cell.length_a   1.000
_cell.length_b   1.000
_cell.length_c   1.000
_cell.angle_alpha   90.00
_cell.angle_beta   90.00
_cell.angle_gamma   90.00
#
_symmetry.space_group_name_H-M   'P 1'
#
loop_
_entity.id
_entity.type
_entity.pdbx_description
1 polymer ?
#
loop_
_entity_poly.entity_id
_entity_poly.type
_entity_poly.pdbx_seq_one_letter_code
_entity_poly.pdbx_strand_id
1 'polypeptide(L)'
;MTGKKVTSEVTPLFFARSYSSTEDNKTGSWRFLRPRYEEKTPPCSVACPAGEDIGRIEALTNQGMFKEAWETILRENPFPGVCGSVCYHPCEEVCNRGEFDDAVAINAIERFLADTARRNEFKPFLERLPAKKEKIAVIGGGPGGLAAAYFLTLLGYDCDVFEATTEPGGVLRWGIPQYRLPLPVLERDISLIEEQGVQIKTGVHISEDFLKEAGKSYNAVFLGCGHSRSRKLEIPGEDLEGIEDGLAFLKRIRHGERSRPDGLSVIIGGGNTAIDDSVYLVRFHEKVTFCSQCFIYNTQVQAKLPQALIIKGIRKIRRWILRYRRW
;
A
#
# COMPACT_ATOMS: atom_id res chain seq x y z
N MET A 1 10.66 47.72 42.56
CA MET A 1 11.60 47.42 41.45
C MET A 1 11.21 46.09 40.83
N THR A 2 10.61 46.18 39.64
CA THR A 2 10.59 45.21 38.53
C THR A 2 10.69 43.69 38.83
N GLY A 3 9.56 43.00 38.79
CA GLY A 3 9.49 41.56 38.44
C GLY A 3 8.72 41.43 37.12
N LYS A 4 9.41 41.02 36.06
CA LYS A 4 8.92 40.94 34.67
C LYS A 4 7.67 40.07 34.54
N LYS A 5 6.64 40.58 33.84
CA LYS A 5 5.59 39.76 33.21
C LYS A 5 6.24 38.88 32.16
N VAL A 6 6.20 37.56 32.35
CA VAL A 6 6.44 36.61 31.27
C VAL A 6 5.14 36.47 30.51
N THR A 7 5.06 37.15 29.37
CA THR A 7 4.10 36.85 28.32
C THR A 7 4.59 35.61 27.60
N SER A 8 3.97 34.46 27.87
CA SER A 8 4.06 33.30 27.00
C SER A 8 2.66 33.03 26.49
N GLU A 9 2.40 33.51 25.27
CA GLU A 9 1.44 32.91 24.36
C GLU A 9 1.78 31.42 24.28
N VAL A 10 1.02 30.59 24.99
CA VAL A 10 1.09 29.14 24.88
C VAL A 10 -0.26 28.72 24.33
N THR A 11 -0.25 28.33 23.06
CA THR A 11 -1.31 27.58 22.41
C THR A 11 -1.84 26.54 23.39
N PRO A 12 -3.14 26.51 23.70
CA PRO A 12 -3.66 25.52 24.63
C PRO A 12 -3.53 24.17 23.95
N LEU A 13 -2.50 23.42 24.32
CA LEU A 13 -2.52 21.97 24.18
C LEU A 13 -3.72 21.51 25.00
N PHE A 14 -4.73 20.96 24.32
CA PHE A 14 -5.88 20.29 24.94
C PHE A 14 -5.42 19.00 25.62
N PHE A 15 -4.52 19.10 26.60
CA PHE A 15 -4.34 18.08 27.61
C PHE A 15 -5.40 18.32 28.68
N ALA A 16 -6.15 17.27 29.03
CA ALA A 16 -6.98 17.30 30.22
C ALA A 16 -6.07 17.58 31.43
N ARG A 17 -6.15 18.80 31.97
CA ARG A 17 -5.40 19.20 33.16
C ARG A 17 -6.36 19.18 34.33
N SER A 18 -6.16 18.25 35.25
CA SER A 18 -6.94 18.23 36.51
C SER A 18 -6.53 19.44 37.34
N TYR A 19 -7.51 20.26 37.72
CA TYR A 19 -7.32 21.44 38.60
C TYR A 19 -7.56 21.11 40.08
N SER A 20 -8.07 19.92 40.39
CA SER A 20 -8.21 19.41 41.75
C SER A 20 -6.92 18.75 42.24
N SER A 21 -6.68 18.84 43.55
CA SER A 21 -5.60 18.10 44.22
C SER A 21 -5.79 16.60 44.01
N THR A 22 -4.69 15.86 43.80
CA THR A 22 -4.74 14.39 43.77
C THR A 22 -5.10 13.80 45.13
N GLU A 23 -5.27 14.60 46.19
CA GLU A 23 -5.75 14.16 47.51
C GLU A 23 -7.25 13.78 47.52
N ASP A 24 -8.07 14.40 46.64
CA ASP A 24 -9.49 14.02 46.47
C ASP A 24 -9.62 12.63 45.81
N ASN A 25 -8.65 12.30 44.96
CA ASN A 25 -8.45 10.95 44.49
C ASN A 25 -7.78 10.16 45.61
N LYS A 26 -8.45 9.17 46.20
CA LYS A 26 -7.84 8.26 47.19
C LYS A 26 -6.77 7.33 46.57
N THR A 27 -5.76 7.88 45.91
CA THR A 27 -4.66 7.18 45.28
C THR A 27 -3.44 7.28 46.19
N GLY A 28 -3.35 6.34 47.13
CA GLY A 28 -2.29 6.22 48.13
C GLY A 28 -2.30 4.84 48.80
N SER A 29 -1.76 4.73 50.02
CA SER A 29 -1.59 3.50 50.83
C SER A 29 -2.87 2.69 51.14
N TRP A 30 -4.03 3.14 50.68
CA TRP A 30 -5.34 2.49 50.80
C TRP A 30 -5.73 1.63 49.59
N ARG A 31 -4.90 1.61 48.53
CA ARG A 31 -5.19 0.87 47.30
C ARG A 31 -4.81 -0.62 47.46
N PHE A 32 -5.80 -1.48 47.68
CA PHE A 32 -5.61 -2.95 47.63
C PHE A 32 -5.37 -3.47 46.21
N LEU A 33 -5.67 -2.66 45.19
CA LEU A 33 -5.37 -2.93 43.78
C LEU A 33 -4.31 -1.95 43.26
N ARG A 34 -3.14 -2.47 42.88
CA ARG A 34 -2.10 -1.68 42.21
C ARG A 34 -2.41 -1.63 40.71
N PRO A 35 -2.56 -0.44 40.09
CA PRO A 35 -2.67 -0.37 38.64
C PRO A 35 -1.40 -0.97 38.04
N ARG A 36 -1.56 -1.93 37.13
CA ARG A 36 -0.47 -2.42 36.29
C ARG A 36 -0.65 -1.78 34.92
N TYR A 37 0.43 -1.25 34.37
CA TYR A 37 0.46 -0.94 32.96
C TYR A 37 0.45 -2.27 32.21
N GLU A 38 -0.66 -2.54 31.53
CA GLU A 38 -0.75 -3.59 30.53
C GLU A 38 -0.55 -2.92 29.18
N GLU A 39 0.61 -3.16 28.57
CA GLU A 39 0.82 -2.78 27.17
C GLU A 39 -0.09 -3.65 26.30
N LYS A 40 -0.93 -2.98 25.52
CA LYS A 40 -1.82 -3.62 24.54
C LYS A 40 -1.47 -3.10 23.16
N THR A 41 -1.51 -3.96 22.16
CA THR A 41 -1.35 -3.56 20.77
C THR A 41 -2.47 -2.60 20.38
N PRO A 42 -2.17 -1.41 19.85
CA PRO A 42 -3.19 -0.46 19.46
C PRO A 42 -4.01 -1.01 18.29
N PRO A 43 -5.31 -0.67 18.18
CA PRO A 43 -6.19 -1.25 17.16
C PRO A 43 -5.72 -0.95 15.73
N CYS A 44 -5.12 0.21 15.51
CA CYS A 44 -4.53 0.57 14.22
C CYS A 44 -3.42 -0.41 13.79
N SER A 45 -2.53 -0.81 14.70
CA SER A 45 -1.48 -1.82 14.43
C SER A 45 -2.06 -3.20 14.22
N VAL A 46 -3.11 -3.58 14.96
CA VAL A 46 -3.83 -4.86 14.75
C VAL A 46 -4.47 -4.91 13.36
N ALA A 47 -5.04 -3.80 12.88
CA ALA A 47 -5.67 -3.72 11.57
C ALA A 47 -4.67 -3.54 10.42
N CYS A 48 -3.41 -3.16 10.70
CA CYS A 48 -2.38 -3.06 9.68
C CYS A 48 -1.94 -4.45 9.20
N PRO A 49 -2.11 -4.80 7.92
CA PRO A 49 -1.71 -6.13 7.43
C PRO A 49 -0.21 -6.39 7.50
N ALA A 50 0.61 -5.33 7.47
CA ALA A 50 2.06 -5.43 7.65
C ALA A 50 2.45 -5.56 9.13
N GLY A 51 1.55 -5.23 10.06
CA GLY A 51 1.82 -5.27 11.50
C GLY A 51 2.67 -4.11 12.01
N GLU A 52 2.68 -2.97 11.31
CA GLU A 52 3.49 -1.80 11.68
C GLU A 52 3.18 -1.29 13.10
N ASP A 53 4.22 -0.89 13.83
CA ASP A 53 4.09 -0.24 15.15
C ASP A 53 3.72 1.25 15.01
N ILE A 54 2.46 1.49 14.65
CA ILE A 54 1.91 2.83 14.40
C ILE A 54 2.01 3.73 15.63
N GLY A 55 1.83 3.18 16.83
CA GLY A 55 1.96 3.95 18.07
C GLY A 55 3.38 4.51 18.25
N ARG A 56 4.40 3.69 17.97
CA ARG A 56 5.80 4.12 17.99
C ARG A 56 6.11 5.11 16.86
N ILE A 57 5.61 4.85 15.65
CA ILE A 57 5.78 5.74 14.49
C ILE A 57 5.24 7.14 14.81
N GLU A 58 4.03 7.24 15.35
CA GLU A 58 3.41 8.51 15.74
C GLU A 58 4.21 9.20 16.86
N ALA A 59 4.60 8.46 17.91
CA ALA A 59 5.36 9.01 19.03
C ALA A 59 6.71 9.59 18.59
N LEU A 60 7.45 8.90 17.73
CA LEU A 60 8.73 9.36 17.18
C LEU A 60 8.54 10.56 16.24
N THR A 61 7.51 10.52 15.40
CA THR A 61 7.16 11.63 14.49
C THR A 61 6.86 12.90 15.28
N ASN A 62 6.10 12.79 16.37
CA ASN A 62 5.76 13.92 17.25
C ASN A 62 6.99 14.51 17.96
N GLN A 63 8.03 13.71 18.17
CA GLN A 63 9.31 14.16 18.76
C GLN A 63 10.27 14.75 17.71
N GLY A 64 9.90 14.78 16.42
CA GLY A 64 10.78 15.20 15.33
C GLY A 64 11.84 14.16 14.95
N MET A 65 11.76 12.95 15.49
CA MET A 65 12.66 11.83 15.21
C MET A 65 12.24 11.11 13.93
N PHE A 66 12.25 11.83 12.80
CA PHE A 66 11.69 11.36 11.54
C PHE A 66 12.47 10.17 10.95
N LYS A 67 13.78 10.12 11.18
CA LYS A 67 14.61 9.01 10.70
C LYS A 67 14.21 7.72 11.41
N GLU A 68 14.11 7.77 12.73
CA GLU A 68 13.77 6.63 13.58
C GLU A 68 12.32 6.19 13.37
N ALA A 69 11.40 7.13 13.14
CA ALA A 69 10.01 6.82 12.76
C ALA A 69 9.95 6.07 11.42
N TRP A 70 10.70 6.54 10.41
CA TRP A 70 10.81 5.87 9.12
C TRP A 70 11.48 4.49 9.20
N GLU A 71 12.56 4.36 9.98
CA GLU A 71 13.21 3.07 10.26
C GLU A 71 12.30 2.11 11.01
N THR A 72 11.36 2.62 11.82
CA THR A 72 10.34 1.80 12.46
C THR A 72 9.45 1.15 11.41
N ILE A 73 8.94 1.91 10.42
CA ILE A 73 8.15 1.36 9.32
C ILE A 73 8.93 0.27 8.55
N LEU A 74 10.20 0.54 8.24
CA LEU A 74 11.03 -0.39 7.47
C LEU A 74 11.25 -1.76 8.13
N ARG A 75 11.06 -1.87 9.45
CA ARG A 75 11.15 -3.16 10.15
C ARG A 75 10.03 -4.12 9.76
N GLU A 76 8.87 -3.60 9.38
CA GLU A 76 7.69 -4.39 9.05
C GLU A 76 7.26 -4.25 7.58
N ASN A 77 7.65 -3.16 6.91
CA ASN A 77 7.22 -2.83 5.56
C ASN A 77 8.35 -2.20 4.72
N PRO A 78 8.83 -2.86 3.65
CA PRO A 78 9.88 -2.32 2.78
C PRO A 78 9.38 -1.26 1.78
N PHE A 79 8.08 -0.94 1.80
CA PHE A 79 7.41 -0.08 0.83
C PHE A 79 6.70 1.14 1.45
N PRO A 80 7.36 1.94 2.30
CA PRO A 80 6.71 3.08 2.98
C PRO A 80 6.21 4.16 2.01
N GLY A 81 6.90 4.37 0.88
CA GLY A 81 6.47 5.31 -0.15
C GLY A 81 5.24 4.82 -0.90
N VAL A 82 5.24 3.54 -1.29
CA VAL A 82 4.12 2.92 -2.01
C VAL A 82 2.89 2.83 -1.10
N CYS A 83 3.01 2.29 0.12
CA CYS A 83 1.91 2.18 1.07
C CYS A 83 1.38 3.57 1.46
N GLY A 84 2.26 4.55 1.71
CA GLY A 84 1.88 5.97 1.86
C GLY A 84 1.16 6.59 0.64
N SER A 85 1.19 5.96 -0.53
CA SER A 85 0.52 6.44 -1.75
C SER A 85 -0.77 5.68 -2.10
N VAL A 86 -0.81 4.37 -1.89
CA VAL A 86 -1.90 3.50 -2.41
C VAL A 86 -2.54 2.58 -1.38
N CYS A 87 -2.09 2.57 -0.12
CA CYS A 87 -2.71 1.77 0.93
C CYS A 87 -4.16 2.22 1.18
N TYR A 88 -5.06 1.26 1.37
CA TYR A 88 -6.44 1.52 1.78
C TYR A 88 -6.58 1.88 3.27
N HIS A 89 -5.45 1.93 4.00
CA HIS A 89 -5.32 2.43 5.37
C HIS A 89 -6.42 1.91 6.33
N PRO A 90 -6.60 0.56 6.41
CA PRO A 90 -7.55 -0.05 7.34
C PRO A 90 -7.27 0.31 8.81
N CYS A 91 -6.02 0.67 9.11
CA CYS A 91 -5.60 1.19 10.41
C CYS A 91 -6.36 2.46 10.84
N GLU A 92 -6.76 3.32 9.89
CA GLU A 92 -7.52 4.54 10.19
C GLU A 92 -9.00 4.24 10.47
N GLU A 93 -9.56 3.17 9.89
CA GLU A 93 -10.97 2.79 10.08
C GLU A 93 -11.27 2.34 11.51
N VAL A 94 -10.26 1.79 12.21
CA VAL A 94 -10.37 1.30 13.58
C VAL A 94 -9.67 2.22 14.60
N CYS A 95 -9.34 3.44 14.20
CA CYS A 95 -8.62 4.38 15.06
C CYS A 95 -9.51 4.82 16.22
N ASN A 96 -9.07 4.59 17.46
CA ASN A 96 -9.78 5.04 18.68
C ASN A 96 -10.10 6.55 18.65
N ARG A 97 -9.26 7.37 17.99
CA ARG A 97 -9.47 8.81 17.90
C ARG A 97 -10.75 9.16 17.12
N GLY A 98 -11.13 8.32 16.16
CA GLY A 98 -12.37 8.47 15.39
C GLY A 98 -13.66 8.31 16.23
N GLU A 99 -13.58 7.79 17.46
CA GLU A 99 -14.71 7.78 18.39
C GLU A 99 -14.92 9.15 19.07
N PHE A 100 -13.93 10.04 19.03
CA PHE A 100 -13.98 11.36 19.63
C PHE A 100 -14.17 12.46 18.57
N ASP A 101 -13.32 12.47 17.55
CA ASP A 101 -13.41 13.38 16.41
C ASP A 101 -13.09 12.66 15.09
N ASP A 102 -11.86 12.75 14.58
CA ASP A 102 -11.45 12.18 13.31
C ASP A 102 -10.30 11.18 13.53
N ALA A 103 -10.23 10.16 12.68
CA ALA A 103 -9.11 9.23 12.69
C ALA A 103 -7.79 9.97 12.42
N VAL A 104 -6.71 9.52 13.06
CA VAL A 104 -5.37 10.01 12.75
C VAL A 104 -5.05 9.69 11.29
N ALA A 105 -4.50 10.65 10.56
CA ALA A 105 -4.12 10.50 9.16
C ALA A 105 -2.82 9.68 9.02
N ILE A 106 -2.85 8.42 9.43
CA ILE A 106 -1.71 7.49 9.47
C ILE A 106 -1.09 7.36 8.08
N ASN A 107 -1.90 7.27 7.01
CA ASN A 107 -1.38 7.19 5.65
C ASN A 107 -0.59 8.44 5.24
N ALA A 108 -1.03 9.62 5.68
CA ALA A 108 -0.33 10.86 5.41
C ALA A 108 0.99 10.96 6.19
N ILE A 109 1.03 10.42 7.42
CA ILE A 109 2.26 10.33 8.23
C ILE A 109 3.27 9.41 7.53
N GLU A 110 2.84 8.21 7.10
CA GLU A 110 3.70 7.24 6.40
C GLU A 110 4.31 7.86 5.13
N ARG A 111 3.47 8.51 4.32
CA ARG A 111 3.91 9.24 3.13
C ARG A 111 4.90 10.36 3.46
N PHE A 112 4.58 11.17 4.48
CA PHE A 112 5.43 12.26 4.93
C PHE A 112 6.80 11.75 5.37
N LEU A 113 6.87 10.65 6.12
CA LEU A 113 8.12 10.04 6.58
C LEU A 113 8.95 9.53 5.40
N ALA A 114 8.33 8.83 4.44
CA ALA A 114 9.02 8.35 3.24
C ALA A 114 9.57 9.51 2.38
N ASP A 115 8.80 10.59 2.21
CA ASP A 115 9.23 11.79 1.50
C ASP A 115 10.31 12.57 2.26
N THR A 116 10.27 12.55 3.59
CA THR A 116 11.27 13.19 4.45
C THR A 116 12.59 12.44 4.43
N ALA A 117 12.55 11.10 4.49
CA ALA A 117 13.72 10.26 4.36
C ALA A 117 14.43 10.50 3.02
N ARG A 118 13.66 10.61 1.93
CA ARG A 118 14.20 10.99 0.62
C ARG A 118 14.87 12.36 0.63
N ARG A 119 14.16 13.40 1.12
CA ARG A 119 14.65 14.79 1.09
C ARG A 119 15.93 15.00 1.89
N ASN A 120 16.11 14.22 2.95
CA ASN A 120 17.28 14.29 3.83
C ASN A 120 18.30 13.16 3.57
N GLU A 121 18.11 12.39 2.50
CA GLU A 121 19.00 11.29 2.11
C GLU A 121 19.29 10.31 3.24
N PHE A 122 18.27 10.00 4.06
CA PHE A 122 18.43 9.09 5.18
C PHE A 122 18.85 7.71 4.69
N LYS A 123 19.91 7.19 5.30
CA LYS A 123 20.30 5.80 5.17
C LYS A 123 19.73 4.99 6.34
N PRO A 124 18.98 3.92 6.06
CA PRO A 124 18.33 3.15 7.10
C PRO A 124 19.37 2.34 7.88
N PHE A 125 19.25 2.33 9.19
CA PHE A 125 19.96 1.39 10.05
C PHE A 125 19.03 0.23 10.39
N LEU A 126 19.25 -0.91 9.73
CA LEU A 126 18.50 -2.14 9.95
C LEU A 126 19.48 -3.22 10.41
N GLU A 127 19.17 -3.85 11.53
CA GLU A 127 19.98 -4.95 12.05
C GLU A 127 19.89 -6.14 11.08
N ARG A 128 21.05 -6.59 10.61
CA ARG A 128 21.15 -7.82 9.81
C ARG A 128 21.67 -8.93 10.69
N LEU A 129 21.00 -10.08 10.63
CA LEU A 129 21.49 -11.29 11.27
C LEU A 129 22.77 -11.79 10.58
N PRO A 130 23.60 -12.59 11.27
CA PRO A 130 24.80 -13.16 10.69
C PRO A 130 24.52 -13.90 9.38
N ALA A 131 25.42 -13.72 8.41
CA ALA A 131 25.30 -14.33 7.09
C ALA A 131 25.16 -15.85 7.17
N LYS A 132 24.25 -16.37 6.38
CA LYS A 132 23.95 -17.79 6.21
C LYS A 132 24.54 -18.28 4.89
N LYS A 133 24.78 -19.58 4.79
CA LYS A 133 25.34 -20.18 3.56
C LYS A 133 24.24 -20.49 2.54
N GLU A 134 23.01 -20.60 3.02
CA GLU A 134 21.84 -20.95 2.25
C GLU A 134 21.46 -19.80 1.31
N LYS A 135 21.17 -20.17 0.07
CA LYS A 135 20.76 -19.26 -0.99
C LYS A 135 19.32 -19.50 -1.39
N ILE A 136 18.56 -18.42 -1.60
CA ILE A 136 17.12 -18.48 -1.89
C ILE A 136 16.82 -17.83 -3.23
N ALA A 137 16.08 -18.54 -4.08
CA ALA A 137 15.54 -17.98 -5.32
C ALA A 137 14.14 -17.42 -5.05
N VAL A 138 13.91 -16.16 -5.40
CA VAL A 138 12.63 -15.48 -5.28
C VAL A 138 12.07 -15.24 -6.67
N ILE A 139 10.90 -15.80 -6.94
CA ILE A 139 10.26 -15.72 -8.25
C ILE A 139 9.23 -14.60 -8.26
N GLY A 140 9.43 -13.62 -9.14
CA GLY A 140 8.61 -12.42 -9.29
C GLY A 140 9.18 -11.22 -8.52
N GLY A 141 9.42 -10.12 -9.23
CA GLY A 141 9.81 -8.82 -8.69
C GLY A 141 8.62 -7.95 -8.32
N GLY A 142 7.47 -8.54 -7.98
CA GLY A 142 6.32 -7.83 -7.43
C GLY A 142 6.46 -7.52 -5.93
N PRO A 143 5.47 -6.87 -5.30
CA PRO A 143 5.52 -6.51 -3.88
C PRO A 143 5.80 -7.71 -2.97
N GLY A 144 5.14 -8.85 -3.21
CA GLY A 144 5.34 -10.05 -2.40
C GLY A 144 6.74 -10.65 -2.51
N GLY A 145 7.29 -10.74 -3.73
CA GLY A 145 8.64 -11.26 -3.94
C GLY A 145 9.71 -10.33 -3.40
N LEU A 146 9.60 -9.03 -3.69
CA LEU A 146 10.53 -8.03 -3.17
C LEU A 146 10.50 -7.93 -1.64
N ALA A 147 9.32 -8.00 -1.01
CA ALA A 147 9.22 -8.03 0.44
C ALA A 147 9.84 -9.31 1.04
N ALA A 148 9.58 -10.47 0.43
CA ALA A 148 10.21 -11.71 0.86
C ALA A 148 11.75 -11.63 0.77
N ALA A 149 12.28 -11.16 -0.36
CA ALA A 149 13.72 -10.99 -0.54
C ALA A 149 14.32 -10.02 0.48
N TYR A 150 13.68 -8.88 0.71
CA TYR A 150 14.10 -7.89 1.69
C TYR A 150 14.27 -8.49 3.09
N PHE A 151 13.24 -9.17 3.61
CA PHE A 151 13.30 -9.77 4.94
C PHE A 151 14.26 -10.95 5.01
N LEU A 152 14.34 -11.78 3.98
CA LEU A 152 15.32 -12.87 3.93
C LEU A 152 16.76 -12.35 3.97
N THR A 153 17.05 -11.25 3.30
CA THR A 153 18.36 -10.59 3.37
C THR A 153 18.66 -10.01 4.76
N LEU A 154 17.67 -9.43 5.44
CA LEU A 154 17.82 -9.01 6.84
C LEU A 154 18.06 -10.19 7.79
N LEU A 155 17.48 -11.37 7.49
CA LEU A 155 17.72 -12.62 8.23
C LEU A 155 19.06 -13.30 7.88
N GLY A 156 19.88 -12.68 7.01
CA GLY A 156 21.21 -13.14 6.66
C GLY A 156 21.29 -14.10 5.47
N TYR A 157 20.19 -14.34 4.74
CA TYR A 157 20.18 -15.20 3.55
C TYR A 157 20.58 -14.42 2.28
N ASP A 158 21.30 -15.08 1.38
CA ASP A 158 21.55 -14.57 0.03
C ASP A 158 20.33 -14.82 -0.87
N CYS A 159 19.84 -13.79 -1.56
CA CYS A 159 18.57 -13.81 -2.29
C CYS A 159 18.72 -13.27 -3.71
N ASP A 160 18.35 -14.10 -4.69
CA ASP A 160 18.22 -13.73 -6.10
C ASP A 160 16.74 -13.63 -6.48
N VAL A 161 16.30 -12.44 -6.88
CA VAL A 161 14.96 -12.19 -7.40
C VAL A 161 14.97 -12.31 -8.92
N PHE A 162 14.05 -13.10 -9.47
CA PHE A 162 13.87 -13.30 -10.91
C PHE A 162 12.55 -12.68 -11.36
N GLU A 163 12.62 -11.64 -12.19
CA GLU A 163 11.48 -10.93 -12.74
C GLU A 163 11.37 -11.16 -14.25
N ALA A 164 10.17 -11.47 -14.74
CA ALA A 164 9.90 -11.73 -16.14
C ALA A 164 9.86 -10.44 -16.98
N THR A 165 9.41 -9.32 -16.42
CA THR A 165 9.41 -8.03 -17.11
C THR A 165 10.78 -7.36 -17.12
N THR A 166 10.92 -6.30 -17.91
CA THR A 166 12.18 -5.53 -18.05
C THR A 166 12.56 -4.78 -16.78
N GLU A 167 11.60 -4.46 -15.92
CA GLU A 167 11.80 -3.73 -14.66
C GLU A 167 11.00 -4.38 -13.52
N PRO A 168 11.49 -4.34 -12.26
CA PRO A 168 10.77 -4.83 -11.10
C PRO A 168 9.64 -3.90 -10.66
N GLY A 169 8.75 -4.44 -9.83
CA GLY A 169 7.61 -3.74 -9.22
C GLY A 169 6.27 -4.42 -9.50
N GLY A 170 6.20 -5.38 -10.42
CA GLY A 170 4.99 -6.14 -10.73
C GLY A 170 3.76 -5.25 -10.96
N VAL A 171 2.66 -5.52 -10.27
CA VAL A 171 1.42 -4.72 -10.38
C VAL A 171 1.60 -3.26 -9.91
N LEU A 172 2.53 -2.99 -8.99
CA LEU A 172 2.82 -1.62 -8.54
C LEU A 172 3.38 -0.79 -9.69
N ARG A 173 4.30 -1.40 -10.47
CA ARG A 173 4.80 -0.79 -11.69
C ARG A 173 3.72 -0.82 -12.74
N TRP A 174 3.24 -1.98 -13.18
CA TRP A 174 2.51 -2.10 -14.45
C TRP A 174 0.99 -1.88 -14.37
N GLY A 175 0.38 -2.04 -13.20
CA GLY A 175 -1.08 -2.02 -13.04
C GLY A 175 -1.63 -0.77 -12.36
N ILE A 176 -0.87 -0.09 -11.50
CA ILE A 176 -1.35 1.12 -10.81
C ILE A 176 -1.06 2.35 -11.68
N PRO A 177 -2.00 3.29 -11.90
CA PRO A 177 -1.73 4.52 -12.65
C PRO A 177 -0.77 5.49 -11.95
N GLN A 178 -0.03 6.29 -12.72
CA GLN A 178 0.94 7.27 -12.20
C GLN A 178 0.34 8.34 -11.28
N TYR A 179 -0.94 8.69 -11.46
CA TYR A 179 -1.59 9.69 -10.60
C TYR A 179 -1.84 9.17 -9.17
N ARG A 180 -1.89 7.84 -8.99
CA ARG A 180 -1.97 7.21 -7.65
C ARG A 180 -0.60 6.86 -7.12
N LEU A 181 0.23 6.22 -7.96
CA LEU A 181 1.59 5.82 -7.61
C LEU A 181 2.60 6.37 -8.61
N PRO A 182 3.26 7.50 -8.30
CA PRO A 182 4.32 8.04 -9.12
C PRO A 182 5.49 7.05 -9.22
N LEU A 183 6.03 6.89 -10.43
CA LEU A 183 7.19 6.01 -10.67
C LEU A 183 8.40 6.30 -9.78
N PRO A 184 8.80 7.57 -9.54
CA PRO A 184 9.92 7.87 -8.66
C PRO A 184 9.72 7.41 -7.21
N VAL A 185 8.47 7.30 -6.75
CA VAL A 185 8.16 6.79 -5.41
C VAL A 185 8.40 5.29 -5.36
N LEU A 186 7.92 4.54 -6.36
CA LEU A 186 8.15 3.11 -6.47
C LEU A 186 9.63 2.77 -6.63
N GLU A 187 10.32 3.48 -7.53
CA GLU A 187 11.74 3.27 -7.80
C GLU A 187 12.59 3.49 -6.55
N ARG A 188 12.26 4.52 -5.75
CA ARG A 188 12.94 4.75 -4.48
C ARG A 188 12.81 3.58 -3.51
N ASP A 189 11.60 3.06 -3.32
CA ASP A 189 11.39 1.95 -2.39
C ASP A 189 12.09 0.67 -2.91
N ILE A 190 12.08 0.42 -4.22
CA ILE A 190 12.83 -0.71 -4.82
C ILE A 190 14.35 -0.52 -4.64
N SER A 191 14.88 0.68 -4.90
CA SER A 191 16.32 0.93 -4.72
C SER A 191 16.76 0.76 -3.27
N LEU A 192 15.92 1.11 -2.29
CA LEU A 192 16.21 0.84 -0.88
C LEU A 192 16.32 -0.67 -0.59
N ILE A 193 15.51 -1.49 -1.24
CA ILE A 193 15.57 -2.96 -1.14
C ILE A 193 16.87 -3.48 -1.78
N GLU A 194 17.27 -2.97 -2.95
CA GLU A 194 18.55 -3.31 -3.58
C GLU A 194 19.75 -2.87 -2.73
N GLU A 195 19.69 -1.69 -2.12
CA GLU A 195 20.70 -1.20 -1.15
C GLU A 195 20.79 -2.12 0.09
N GLN A 196 19.73 -2.88 0.40
CA GLN A 196 19.80 -3.91 1.43
C GLN A 196 20.53 -5.19 1.01
N GLY A 197 20.92 -5.31 -0.26
CA GLY A 197 21.68 -6.45 -0.79
C GLY A 197 20.83 -7.44 -1.59
N VAL A 198 19.57 -7.12 -1.88
CA VAL A 198 18.73 -7.94 -2.76
C VAL A 198 19.20 -7.80 -4.20
N GLN A 199 19.43 -8.93 -4.88
CA GLN A 199 19.83 -8.96 -6.28
C GLN A 199 18.61 -9.20 -7.18
N ILE A 200 18.34 -8.29 -8.12
CA ILE A 200 17.18 -8.39 -9.02
C ILE A 200 17.65 -8.65 -10.45
N LYS A 201 17.20 -9.78 -11.03
CA LYS A 201 17.47 -10.21 -12.40
C LYS A 201 16.19 -10.10 -13.22
N THR A 202 16.12 -9.10 -14.10
CA THR A 202 14.96 -8.84 -14.96
C THR A 202 15.05 -9.58 -16.29
N GLY A 203 13.92 -9.68 -17.02
CA GLY A 203 13.83 -10.41 -18.29
C GLY A 203 13.95 -11.92 -18.17
N VAL A 204 13.79 -12.50 -16.97
CA VAL A 204 13.89 -13.94 -16.73
C VAL A 204 12.51 -14.57 -16.66
N HIS A 205 12.12 -15.24 -17.73
CA HIS A 205 10.90 -16.04 -17.76
C HIS A 205 11.10 -17.38 -17.06
N ILE A 206 10.18 -17.72 -16.16
CA ILE A 206 10.26 -18.95 -15.38
C ILE A 206 9.59 -20.08 -16.13
N SER A 207 10.39 -21.06 -16.54
CA SER A 207 9.95 -22.33 -17.10
C SER A 207 10.03 -23.45 -16.05
N GLU A 208 9.45 -24.60 -16.37
CA GLU A 208 9.63 -25.80 -15.54
C GLU A 208 11.11 -26.19 -15.43
N ASP A 209 11.88 -26.02 -16.49
CA ASP A 209 13.31 -26.35 -16.50
C ASP A 209 14.11 -25.38 -15.63
N PHE A 210 13.76 -24.09 -15.64
CA PHE A 210 14.31 -23.14 -14.68
C PHE A 210 14.08 -23.60 -13.23
N LEU A 211 12.87 -24.06 -12.89
CA LEU A 211 12.57 -24.52 -11.53
C LEU A 211 13.37 -25.78 -11.16
N LYS A 212 13.57 -26.70 -12.10
CA LYS A 212 14.43 -27.89 -11.90
C LYS A 212 15.89 -27.50 -11.66
N GLU A 213 16.39 -26.52 -12.39
CA GLU A 213 17.76 -26.00 -12.19
C GLU A 213 17.87 -25.24 -10.87
N ALA A 214 16.90 -24.39 -10.55
CA ALA A 214 16.84 -23.67 -9.29
C ALA A 214 16.85 -24.64 -8.09
N GLY A 215 16.13 -25.75 -8.17
CA GLY A 215 16.16 -26.79 -7.14
C GLY A 215 17.52 -27.48 -6.93
N LYS A 216 18.47 -27.32 -7.86
CA LYS A 216 19.86 -27.81 -7.72
C LYS A 216 20.81 -26.74 -7.18
N SER A 217 20.52 -25.47 -7.43
CA SER A 217 21.43 -24.35 -7.13
C SER A 217 21.00 -23.50 -5.92
N TYR A 218 19.77 -23.65 -5.45
CA TYR A 218 19.20 -22.91 -4.32
C TYR A 218 18.68 -23.87 -3.25
N ASN A 219 18.73 -23.43 -2.00
CA ASN A 219 18.22 -24.18 -0.86
C ASN A 219 16.71 -24.06 -0.71
N ALA A 220 16.12 -22.98 -1.21
CA ALA A 220 14.68 -22.77 -1.23
C ALA A 220 14.26 -21.91 -2.43
N VAL A 221 13.01 -22.05 -2.84
CA VAL A 221 12.36 -21.25 -3.87
C VAL A 221 11.09 -20.62 -3.30
N PHE A 222 10.97 -19.30 -3.37
CA PHE A 222 9.76 -18.56 -3.03
C PHE A 222 9.01 -18.17 -4.31
N LEU A 223 7.72 -18.52 -4.40
CA LEU A 223 6.88 -18.20 -5.56
C LEU A 223 6.01 -16.98 -5.28
N GLY A 224 6.42 -15.82 -5.80
CA GLY A 224 5.75 -14.53 -5.69
C GLY A 224 5.34 -13.92 -7.04
N CYS A 225 5.08 -14.74 -8.06
CA CYS A 225 4.79 -14.30 -9.44
C CYS A 225 3.43 -13.58 -9.62
N GLY A 226 2.59 -13.55 -8.58
CA GLY A 226 1.28 -12.90 -8.61
C GLY A 226 0.27 -13.56 -9.55
N HIS A 227 -0.79 -12.81 -9.88
CA HIS A 227 -1.87 -13.25 -10.75
C HIS A 227 -1.96 -12.35 -11.99
N SER A 228 -1.17 -12.66 -13.02
CA SER A 228 -1.07 -11.86 -14.25
C SER A 228 -2.08 -12.25 -15.34
N ARG A 229 -2.85 -13.33 -15.14
CA ARG A 229 -3.87 -13.78 -16.11
C ARG A 229 -5.20 -13.12 -15.79
N SER A 230 -5.85 -12.55 -16.80
CA SER A 230 -7.20 -12.03 -16.60
C SER A 230 -8.24 -13.16 -16.58
N ARG A 231 -9.40 -12.84 -16.01
CA ARG A 231 -10.58 -13.72 -16.05
C ARG A 231 -11.33 -13.45 -17.34
N LYS A 232 -11.53 -14.50 -18.14
CA LYS A 232 -12.45 -14.45 -19.28
C LYS A 232 -13.89 -14.32 -18.79
N LEU A 233 -14.74 -13.67 -19.59
CA LEU A 233 -16.15 -13.52 -19.27
C LEU A 233 -16.95 -14.75 -19.72
N GLU A 234 -16.40 -15.54 -20.65
CA GLU A 234 -16.99 -16.75 -21.22
C GLU A 234 -18.37 -16.46 -21.86
N ILE A 235 -18.48 -15.32 -22.53
CA ILE A 235 -19.71 -14.87 -23.21
C ILE A 235 -19.51 -14.80 -24.73
N PRO A 236 -20.57 -15.04 -25.53
CA PRO A 236 -20.51 -14.86 -26.97
C PRO A 236 -20.04 -13.44 -27.34
N GLY A 237 -19.01 -13.36 -28.18
CA GLY A 237 -18.43 -12.10 -28.64
C GLY A 237 -17.35 -11.52 -27.74
N GLU A 238 -16.82 -12.25 -26.75
CA GLU A 238 -15.70 -11.76 -25.91
C GLU A 238 -14.37 -11.56 -26.67
N ASP A 239 -14.21 -12.22 -27.82
CA ASP A 239 -13.04 -12.10 -28.69
C ASP A 239 -13.25 -11.11 -29.86
N LEU A 240 -14.30 -10.27 -29.82
CA LEU A 240 -14.54 -9.25 -30.85
C LEU A 240 -13.47 -8.15 -30.83
N GLU A 241 -13.22 -7.55 -31.99
CA GLU A 241 -12.34 -6.39 -32.12
C GLU A 241 -12.83 -5.22 -31.24
N GLY A 242 -11.90 -4.59 -30.52
CA GLY A 242 -12.19 -3.51 -29.57
C GLY A 242 -12.46 -3.97 -28.13
N ILE A 243 -12.47 -5.27 -27.84
CA ILE A 243 -12.50 -5.80 -26.47
C ILE A 243 -11.07 -5.99 -25.98
N GLU A 244 -10.81 -5.52 -24.76
CA GLU A 244 -9.50 -5.62 -24.14
C GLU A 244 -9.60 -5.86 -22.63
N ASP A 245 -8.63 -6.58 -22.09
CA ASP A 245 -8.41 -6.71 -20.65
C ASP A 245 -7.97 -5.39 -20.00
N GLY A 246 -8.53 -5.04 -18.85
CA GLY A 246 -8.22 -3.79 -18.15
C GLY A 246 -6.76 -3.68 -17.68
N LEU A 247 -6.14 -4.78 -17.22
CA LEU A 247 -4.73 -4.73 -16.83
C LEU A 247 -3.82 -4.59 -18.06
N ALA A 248 -4.15 -5.26 -19.17
CA ALA A 248 -3.46 -5.08 -20.44
C ALA A 248 -3.58 -3.63 -20.94
N PHE A 249 -4.76 -3.03 -20.84
CA PHE A 249 -5.04 -1.64 -21.18
C PHE A 249 -4.16 -0.68 -20.36
N LEU A 250 -4.15 -0.81 -19.02
CA LEU A 250 -3.32 0.02 -18.14
C LEU A 250 -1.82 -0.17 -18.39
N LYS A 251 -1.39 -1.42 -18.65
CA LYS A 251 0.00 -1.73 -18.97
C LYS A 251 0.42 -1.06 -20.27
N ARG A 252 -0.40 -1.13 -21.32
CA ARG A 252 -0.15 -0.45 -22.60
C ARG A 252 0.02 1.06 -22.40
N ILE A 253 -0.92 1.67 -21.69
CA ILE A 253 -0.88 3.11 -21.38
C ILE A 253 0.42 3.49 -20.68
N ARG A 254 0.86 2.63 -19.77
CA ARG A 254 2.07 2.82 -19.00
C ARG A 254 3.34 2.69 -19.85
N HIS A 255 3.31 1.91 -20.92
CA HIS A 255 4.37 1.90 -21.94
C HIS A 255 4.34 3.13 -22.86
N GLY A 256 3.45 4.10 -22.61
CA GLY A 256 3.40 5.37 -23.34
C GLY A 256 2.54 5.32 -24.60
N GLU A 257 1.86 4.20 -24.86
CA GLU A 257 0.89 4.10 -25.94
C GLU A 257 -0.37 4.90 -25.58
N ARG A 258 -0.64 5.93 -26.37
CA ARG A 258 -1.75 6.89 -26.15
C ARG A 258 -2.80 6.76 -27.25
N SER A 259 -3.10 5.54 -27.69
CA SER A 259 -4.18 5.32 -28.64
C SER A 259 -5.49 5.75 -27.99
N ARG A 260 -6.16 6.71 -28.62
CA ARG A 260 -7.51 7.11 -28.27
C ARG A 260 -8.45 6.02 -28.78
N PRO A 261 -9.25 5.36 -27.92
CA PRO A 261 -10.31 4.50 -28.40
C PRO A 261 -11.30 5.33 -29.21
N ASP A 262 -11.77 4.80 -30.33
CA ASP A 262 -12.81 5.46 -31.12
C ASP A 262 -14.20 5.17 -30.54
N GLY A 263 -15.10 6.15 -30.61
CA GLY A 263 -16.50 5.96 -30.23
C GLY A 263 -16.76 5.85 -28.73
N LEU A 264 -17.63 4.89 -28.35
CA LEU A 264 -18.12 4.70 -26.99
C LEU A 264 -17.30 3.64 -26.26
N SER A 265 -16.66 4.04 -25.16
CA SER A 265 -15.94 3.12 -24.27
C SER A 265 -16.86 2.60 -23.15
N VAL A 266 -16.91 1.27 -22.98
CA VAL A 266 -17.68 0.58 -21.93
C VAL A 266 -16.73 -0.25 -21.07
N ILE A 267 -16.81 -0.05 -19.76
CA ILE A 267 -16.01 -0.81 -18.79
C ILE A 267 -16.89 -1.85 -18.11
N ILE A 268 -16.47 -3.11 -18.14
CA ILE A 268 -17.14 -4.22 -17.48
C ILE A 268 -16.36 -4.58 -16.21
N GLY A 269 -16.90 -4.21 -15.05
CA GLY A 269 -16.23 -4.44 -13.76
C GLY A 269 -16.52 -3.35 -12.71
N GLY A 270 -16.10 -3.61 -11.47
CA GLY A 270 -16.31 -2.68 -10.35
C GLY A 270 -15.17 -2.63 -9.33
N GLY A 271 -14.00 -3.20 -9.65
CA GLY A 271 -12.81 -3.14 -8.80
C GLY A 271 -11.91 -1.94 -9.12
N ASN A 272 -10.74 -1.89 -8.48
CA ASN A 272 -9.78 -0.79 -8.65
C ASN A 272 -9.33 -0.61 -10.10
N THR A 273 -9.05 -1.71 -10.82
CA THR A 273 -8.72 -1.67 -12.25
C THR A 273 -9.79 -0.93 -13.07
N ALA A 274 -11.07 -1.24 -12.84
CA ALA A 274 -12.17 -0.60 -13.57
C ALA A 274 -12.27 0.91 -13.28
N ILE A 275 -11.98 1.34 -12.05
CA ILE A 275 -11.90 2.75 -11.69
C ILE A 275 -10.70 3.42 -12.40
N ASP A 276 -9.54 2.79 -12.33
CA ASP A 276 -8.31 3.29 -12.96
C ASP A 276 -8.45 3.45 -14.48
N ASP A 277 -9.05 2.45 -15.15
CA ASP A 277 -9.38 2.46 -16.58
C ASP A 277 -10.28 3.66 -16.90
N SER A 278 -11.29 3.91 -16.06
CA SER A 278 -12.25 4.99 -16.30
C SER A 278 -11.63 6.38 -16.19
N VAL A 279 -10.74 6.59 -15.22
CA VAL A 279 -10.06 7.88 -15.03
C VAL A 279 -9.19 8.18 -16.24
N TYR A 280 -8.60 7.14 -16.84
CA TYR A 280 -7.85 7.30 -18.07
C TYR A 280 -8.77 7.61 -19.26
N LEU A 281 -9.84 6.83 -19.46
CA LEU A 281 -10.76 6.99 -20.60
C LEU A 281 -11.47 8.35 -20.61
N VAL A 282 -11.78 8.92 -19.44
CA VAL A 282 -12.34 10.28 -19.33
C VAL A 282 -11.42 11.35 -19.91
N ARG A 283 -10.11 11.11 -20.01
CA ARG A 283 -9.17 12.04 -20.65
C ARG A 283 -9.38 12.12 -22.17
N PHE A 284 -10.03 11.13 -22.78
CA PHE A 284 -10.24 11.02 -24.22
C PHE A 284 -11.70 11.18 -24.64
N HIS A 285 -12.65 10.97 -23.73
CA HIS A 285 -14.08 10.98 -24.01
C HIS A 285 -14.84 11.85 -23.01
N GLU A 286 -15.85 12.59 -23.50
CA GLU A 286 -16.77 13.33 -22.63
C GLU A 286 -17.62 12.42 -21.73
N LYS A 287 -17.82 11.16 -22.13
CA LYS A 287 -18.66 10.18 -21.42
C LYS A 287 -18.03 8.79 -21.44
N VAL A 288 -17.96 8.15 -20.27
CA VAL A 288 -17.50 6.77 -20.09
C VAL A 288 -18.61 5.98 -19.39
N THR A 289 -18.97 4.81 -19.91
CA THR A 289 -20.08 4.01 -19.37
C THR A 289 -19.54 2.86 -18.53
N PHE A 290 -20.05 2.74 -17.30
CA PHE A 290 -19.77 1.61 -16.42
C PHE A 290 -20.90 0.59 -16.46
N CYS A 291 -20.55 -0.67 -16.69
CA CYS A 291 -21.43 -1.81 -16.55
C CYS A 291 -20.90 -2.72 -15.43
N SER A 292 -21.48 -2.59 -14.23
CA SER A 292 -21.25 -3.56 -13.16
C SER A 292 -22.47 -4.47 -13.02
N GLN A 293 -22.29 -5.75 -13.32
CA GLN A 293 -23.25 -6.78 -12.95
C GLN A 293 -23.18 -6.91 -11.41
N CYS A 294 -24.34 -6.90 -10.75
CA CYS A 294 -24.44 -6.81 -9.30
C CYS A 294 -23.63 -7.89 -8.57
N PHE A 295 -22.57 -7.47 -7.87
CA PHE A 295 -22.14 -8.03 -6.57
C PHE A 295 -21.94 -6.85 -5.60
N ILE A 296 -23.04 -6.15 -5.26
CA ILE A 296 -23.10 -5.18 -4.16
C ILE A 296 -23.21 -5.94 -2.81
N TYR A 297 -22.38 -6.95 -2.62
CA TYR A 297 -22.21 -7.61 -1.32
C TYR A 297 -20.76 -7.55 -0.83
N ASN A 298 -19.80 -7.18 -1.69
CA ASN A 298 -18.41 -7.04 -1.26
C ASN A 298 -17.61 -6.10 -2.18
N THR A 299 -18.11 -4.89 -2.44
CA THR A 299 -17.25 -3.86 -3.01
C THR A 299 -16.22 -3.47 -1.94
N GLN A 300 -15.04 -4.08 -1.97
CA GLN A 300 -13.82 -3.55 -1.36
C GLN A 300 -13.32 -2.28 -2.09
N VAL A 301 -14.24 -1.49 -2.65
CA VAL A 301 -13.96 -0.09 -2.96
C VAL A 301 -14.29 0.65 -1.67
N GLN A 302 -13.37 0.60 -0.71
CA GLN A 302 -13.48 1.38 0.53
C GLN A 302 -13.63 2.86 0.15
N ALA A 303 -14.59 3.51 0.78
CA ALA A 303 -15.23 4.76 0.36
C ALA A 303 -14.37 6.03 0.54
N LYS A 304 -13.08 5.98 0.18
CA LYS A 304 -12.12 7.09 0.28
C LYS A 304 -11.41 7.41 -1.04
N LEU A 305 -12.03 7.13 -2.19
CA LEU A 305 -11.75 7.95 -3.36
C LEU A 305 -12.26 9.37 -3.03
N PRO A 306 -11.43 10.42 -3.16
CA PRO A 306 -11.87 11.78 -2.83
C PRO A 306 -13.18 12.07 -3.55
N GLN A 307 -14.14 12.68 -2.86
CA GLN A 307 -15.43 13.16 -3.42
C GLN A 307 -15.25 14.00 -4.71
N ALA A 308 -14.02 14.45 -4.98
CA ALA A 308 -13.57 15.06 -6.23
C ALA A 308 -13.70 14.17 -7.48
N LEU A 309 -13.89 12.84 -7.34
CA LEU A 309 -14.04 11.92 -8.48
C LEU A 309 -15.49 11.58 -8.84
N ILE A 310 -16.45 12.44 -8.49
CA ILE A 310 -17.74 12.50 -9.21
C ILE A 310 -17.45 13.20 -10.55
N ILE A 311 -16.79 12.47 -11.45
CA ILE A 311 -16.48 12.97 -12.79
C ILE A 311 -17.81 13.09 -13.54
N LYS A 312 -18.17 14.32 -13.91
CA LYS A 312 -19.24 14.63 -14.87
C LYS A 312 -19.00 13.82 -16.15
N GLY A 313 -19.77 12.77 -16.37
CA GLY A 313 -19.65 11.92 -17.58
C GLY A 313 -19.91 10.44 -17.35
N ILE A 314 -19.92 9.96 -16.09
CA ILE A 314 -20.18 8.55 -15.79
C ILE A 314 -21.69 8.28 -15.71
N ARG A 315 -22.21 7.48 -16.64
CA ARG A 315 -23.59 6.98 -16.60
C ARG A 315 -23.59 5.55 -16.07
N LYS A 316 -24.11 5.34 -14.86
CA LYS A 316 -24.26 3.99 -14.29
C LYS A 316 -25.50 3.33 -14.89
N ILE A 317 -25.32 2.30 -15.71
CA ILE A 317 -26.44 1.50 -16.23
C ILE A 317 -26.73 0.39 -15.23
N ARG A 318 -27.82 0.52 -14.47
CA ARG A 318 -28.29 -0.47 -13.47
C ARG A 318 -29.09 -1.63 -14.07
N ARG A 319 -29.14 -1.79 -15.40
CA ARG A 319 -30.08 -2.72 -16.05
C ARG A 319 -29.38 -3.57 -17.11
N TRP A 320 -29.03 -4.79 -16.71
CA TRP A 320 -29.02 -5.95 -17.60
C TRP A 320 -29.89 -7.03 -16.95
N ILE A 321 -31.14 -7.12 -17.41
CA ILE A 321 -31.93 -8.33 -17.26
C ILE A 321 -31.51 -9.22 -18.43
N LEU A 322 -30.58 -10.15 -18.19
CA LEU A 322 -30.45 -11.31 -19.07
C LEU A 322 -31.70 -12.17 -18.84
N ARG A 323 -32.74 -11.93 -19.65
CA ARG A 323 -33.82 -12.90 -19.86
C ARG A 323 -33.20 -14.10 -20.59
N TYR A 324 -32.63 -15.03 -19.83
CA TYR A 324 -32.48 -16.39 -20.34
C TYR A 324 -33.87 -17.02 -20.40
N ARG A 325 -34.43 -17.07 -21.62
CA ARG A 325 -35.53 -17.97 -21.93
C ARG A 325 -34.97 -19.39 -21.87
N ARG A 326 -35.61 -20.24 -21.06
CA ARG A 326 -35.57 -21.71 -21.11
C ARG A 326 -35.34 -22.20 -22.54
N TRP A 327 -34.36 -23.09 -22.73
CA TRP A 327 -34.54 -24.47 -23.19
C TRP A 327 -33.44 -25.31 -22.56
#